data_AF-A0A975IUM3-F1
#
_entry.id   AF-A0A975IUM3-F1
#
_cell.length_a   1.000
_cell.length_b   1.000
_cell.length_c   1.000
_cell.angle_alpha   90.00
_cell.angle_beta   90.00
_cell.angle_gamma   90.00
#
_symmetry.space_group_name_H-M   'P 1'
#
loop_
_entity.id
_entity.type
_entity.pdbx_description
1 polymer ?
#
loop_
_entity_poly.entity_id
_entity_poly.type
_entity_poly.pdbx_seq_one_letter_code
_entity_poly.pdbx_strand_id
1 'polypeptide(L)'
;MLVLSFRDMSTPQASAVTSAAVYELDVDGPAFSWNPPPKLTLVDWDQVKAAWRGKHVCFVVHGFNVGRDNGYTSFGCASQEMAPDGALPGMGAPGPWDLTASGIDVAVPVLWAGDWYLPINYPFLLPDVRLTGAHFADLILSAATQMSRVSFVSHSMGARVVLETVQQTLAKAAKKGYRTPRFDTALLTAAAASDEVLDDPNYALAVAAIERFVVVSSRADRVLSLAFPPGNAVEQALWPNDPGADAALGRYGPRLKTGSAALGKTEWYEIPQGTGDPRFNQGHEDYFPWPWQDPPDPVFPNGWSRKRVDIGLISQAVLDNGTPAWPPAKPVTPRASDD
;
A
#
# COMPACT_ATOMS: atom_id res chain seq x y z
N MET A 1 -2.20 -5.38 -18.47
CA MET A 1 -2.37 -5.32 -16.98
C MET A 1 -3.18 -4.08 -16.63
N LEU A 2 -4.10 -4.12 -15.66
CA LEU A 2 -4.84 -2.92 -15.23
C LEU A 2 -4.03 -2.11 -14.19
N VAL A 3 -4.02 -0.78 -14.32
CA VAL A 3 -3.49 0.18 -13.34
C VAL A 3 -4.58 1.19 -13.00
N LEU A 4 -4.76 1.46 -11.71
CA LEU A 4 -5.62 2.54 -11.24
C LEU A 4 -4.77 3.80 -11.04
N SER A 5 -5.20 4.94 -11.57
CA SER A 5 -4.54 6.23 -11.37
C SER A 5 -5.53 7.31 -10.92
N PHE A 6 -5.06 8.15 -10.00
CA PHE A 6 -5.72 9.38 -9.54
C PHE A 6 -5.05 10.63 -10.12
N ARG A 7 -4.39 10.47 -11.28
CA ARG A 7 -3.83 11.55 -12.08
C ARG A 7 -4.21 11.38 -13.54
N ASP A 8 -4.18 12.49 -14.28
CA ASP A 8 -4.32 12.46 -15.73
C ASP A 8 -3.02 11.93 -16.35
N MET A 9 -3.04 10.65 -16.75
CA MET A 9 -1.90 9.98 -17.34
C MET A 9 -1.61 10.47 -18.77
N SER A 10 -2.50 11.25 -19.41
CA SER A 10 -2.22 11.87 -20.71
C SER A 10 -1.27 13.06 -20.61
N THR A 11 -1.08 13.61 -19.40
CA THR A 11 -0.18 14.74 -19.15
C THR A 11 1.18 14.27 -18.61
N PRO A 12 2.32 14.75 -19.18
CA PRO A 12 3.65 14.34 -18.73
C PRO A 12 4.15 15.07 -17.48
N GLN A 13 3.41 16.07 -16.97
CA GLN A 13 3.78 16.84 -15.78
C GLN A 13 3.07 16.31 -14.53
N ALA A 14 3.60 16.65 -13.35
CA ALA A 14 2.90 16.44 -12.09
C ALA A 14 1.55 17.17 -12.14
N SER A 15 0.47 16.41 -12.22
CA SER A 15 -0.90 16.93 -12.25
C SER A 15 -1.51 16.87 -10.86
N ALA A 16 -2.49 17.74 -10.61
CA ALA A 16 -3.35 17.64 -9.44
C ALA A 16 -4.02 16.26 -9.37
N VAL A 17 -4.46 15.86 -8.17
CA VAL A 17 -5.32 14.70 -8.00
C VAL A 17 -6.58 14.90 -8.86
N THR A 18 -6.87 13.93 -9.71
CA THR A 18 -8.07 13.90 -10.55
C THR A 18 -9.06 12.83 -10.06
N SER A 19 -10.18 12.69 -10.75
CA SER A 19 -11.01 11.50 -10.62
C SER A 19 -10.21 10.23 -10.93
N ALA A 20 -10.66 9.12 -10.35
CA ALA A 20 -10.12 7.79 -10.63
C ALA A 20 -10.25 7.43 -12.11
N ALA A 21 -9.18 6.92 -12.71
CA ALA A 21 -9.16 6.37 -14.06
C ALA A 21 -8.41 5.04 -14.08
N VAL A 22 -8.91 4.07 -14.84
CA VAL A 22 -8.26 2.77 -15.02
C VAL A 22 -7.65 2.68 -16.40
N TYR A 23 -6.40 2.29 -16.44
CA TYR A 23 -5.62 2.12 -17.66
C TYR A 23 -5.25 0.65 -17.83
N GLU A 24 -5.29 0.20 -19.06
CA GLU A 24 -4.65 -1.03 -19.48
C GLU A 24 -3.25 -0.69 -19.97
N LEU A 25 -2.27 -1.35 -19.37
CA LEU A 25 -0.90 -1.34 -19.83
C LEU A 25 -0.78 -2.43 -20.88
N ASP A 26 -0.34 -2.01 -22.07
CA ASP A 26 0.11 -2.89 -23.14
C ASP A 26 1.47 -3.45 -22.76
N VAL A 27 1.45 -4.64 -22.15
CA VAL A 27 2.61 -5.23 -21.48
C VAL A 27 3.25 -6.26 -22.38
N ASP A 28 4.20 -5.82 -23.21
CA ASP A 28 5.11 -6.74 -23.91
C ASP A 28 6.22 -7.17 -22.95
N GLY A 29 5.94 -8.24 -22.20
CA GLY A 29 6.88 -8.80 -21.25
C GLY A 29 6.80 -8.16 -19.87
N PRO A 30 7.82 -8.42 -19.03
CA PRO A 30 7.73 -8.16 -17.61
C PRO A 30 7.67 -6.68 -17.25
N ALA A 31 7.07 -6.35 -16.10
CA ALA A 31 7.06 -5.00 -15.55
C ALA A 31 8.41 -4.31 -15.54
N PHE A 32 9.44 -5.12 -15.40
CA PHE A 32 10.79 -4.66 -15.38
C PHE A 32 11.29 -4.22 -16.81
N SER A 33 10.82 -4.78 -17.92
CA SER A 33 11.26 -4.32 -19.25
C SER A 33 10.60 -3.03 -19.73
N TRP A 34 9.77 -2.37 -18.90
CA TRP A 34 8.94 -1.21 -19.23
C TRP A 34 9.69 0.13 -19.25
N ASN A 35 10.82 0.19 -19.94
CA ASN A 35 11.56 1.43 -20.19
C ASN A 35 11.77 1.67 -21.70
N PRO A 36 11.07 2.65 -22.31
CA PRO A 36 10.14 3.61 -21.70
C PRO A 36 8.82 2.96 -21.22
N PRO A 37 8.01 3.68 -20.41
CA PRO A 37 6.68 3.22 -19.99
C PRO A 37 5.88 2.56 -21.13
N PRO A 38 5.20 1.43 -20.88
CA PRO A 38 4.31 0.82 -21.84
C PRO A 38 3.20 1.79 -22.22
N LYS A 39 2.62 1.58 -23.39
CA LYS A 39 1.47 2.35 -23.83
C LYS A 39 0.31 2.15 -22.85
N LEU A 40 -0.25 3.25 -22.39
CA LEU A 40 -1.44 3.29 -21.55
C LEU A 40 -2.67 3.50 -22.42
N THR A 41 -3.64 2.61 -22.30
CA THR A 41 -4.95 2.76 -22.94
C THR A 41 -6.00 2.92 -21.85
N LEU A 42 -6.78 4.01 -21.91
CA LEU A 42 -7.89 4.19 -20.98
C LEU A 42 -8.91 3.07 -21.19
N VAL A 43 -9.31 2.42 -20.12
CA VAL A 43 -10.27 1.30 -20.15
C VAL A 43 -11.66 1.82 -19.82
N ASP A 44 -12.67 1.28 -20.50
CA ASP A 44 -14.05 1.51 -20.14
C ASP A 44 -14.33 0.95 -18.73
N TRP A 45 -14.80 1.83 -17.84
CA TRP A 45 -15.09 1.48 -16.47
C TRP A 45 -16.15 0.36 -16.32
N ASP A 46 -17.09 0.25 -17.26
CA ASP A 46 -18.08 -0.84 -17.25
C ASP A 46 -17.44 -2.20 -17.51
N GLN A 47 -16.39 -2.26 -18.35
CA GLN A 47 -15.62 -3.48 -18.58
C GLN A 47 -14.83 -3.88 -17.34
N VAL A 48 -14.22 -2.91 -16.66
CA VAL A 48 -13.49 -3.17 -15.40
C VAL A 48 -14.43 -3.72 -14.32
N LYS A 49 -15.60 -3.10 -14.15
CA LYS A 49 -16.64 -3.58 -13.22
C LYS A 49 -17.08 -5.01 -13.52
N ALA A 50 -17.24 -5.36 -14.80
CA ALA A 50 -17.58 -6.71 -15.20
C ALA A 50 -16.43 -7.69 -14.87
N ALA A 51 -15.18 -7.30 -15.13
CA ALA A 51 -14.00 -8.11 -14.87
C ALA A 51 -13.75 -8.37 -13.36
N TRP A 52 -14.21 -7.47 -12.49
CA TRP A 52 -14.08 -7.59 -11.03
C TRP A 52 -15.30 -8.24 -10.35
N ARG A 53 -16.31 -8.64 -11.12
CA ARG A 53 -17.53 -9.25 -10.57
C ARG A 53 -17.22 -10.56 -9.83
N GLY A 54 -17.64 -10.64 -8.57
CA GLY A 54 -17.44 -11.78 -7.67
C GLY A 54 -16.01 -11.89 -7.11
N LYS A 55 -15.09 -11.03 -7.52
CA LYS A 55 -13.65 -11.18 -7.25
C LYS A 55 -13.21 -10.53 -5.95
N HIS A 56 -12.14 -11.08 -5.38
CA HIS A 56 -11.28 -10.46 -4.39
C HIS A 56 -10.23 -9.60 -5.09
N VAL A 57 -10.39 -8.28 -4.99
CA VAL A 57 -9.48 -7.30 -5.58
C VAL A 57 -8.51 -6.79 -4.52
N CYS A 58 -7.21 -6.90 -4.80
CA CYS A 58 -6.15 -6.35 -3.97
C CYS A 58 -5.56 -5.10 -4.61
N PHE A 59 -5.60 -3.97 -3.92
CA PHE A 59 -4.99 -2.73 -4.37
C PHE A 59 -3.59 -2.56 -3.80
N VAL A 60 -2.59 -2.37 -4.66
CA VAL A 60 -1.19 -2.17 -4.25
C VAL A 60 -0.88 -0.67 -4.33
N VAL A 61 -0.87 0.00 -3.18
CA VAL A 61 -0.86 1.46 -3.05
C VAL A 61 0.53 1.96 -2.70
N HIS A 62 1.11 2.79 -3.58
CA HIS A 62 2.45 3.30 -3.36
C HIS A 62 2.53 4.39 -2.29
N GLY A 63 3.75 4.57 -1.80
CA GLY A 63 4.14 5.59 -0.86
C GLY A 63 4.73 6.83 -1.51
N PHE A 64 5.37 7.65 -0.69
CA PHE A 64 6.10 8.82 -1.14
C PHE A 64 7.39 8.44 -1.90
N ASN A 65 7.87 9.29 -2.81
CA ASN A 65 9.11 9.13 -3.60
C ASN A 65 9.08 8.01 -4.67
N VAL A 66 7.91 7.45 -4.97
CA VAL A 66 7.72 6.56 -6.11
C VAL A 66 7.11 7.37 -7.25
N GLY A 67 7.94 8.15 -7.96
CA GLY A 67 7.49 8.95 -9.10
C GLY A 67 6.70 8.08 -10.10
N ARG A 68 5.72 8.66 -10.80
CA ARG A 68 4.84 7.97 -11.77
C ARG A 68 5.50 6.85 -12.57
N ASP A 69 6.67 7.12 -13.17
CA ASP A 69 7.40 6.14 -14.00
C ASP A 69 7.90 4.92 -13.22
N ASN A 70 8.34 5.19 -12.01
CA ASN A 70 8.75 4.19 -11.05
C ASN A 70 7.55 3.50 -10.40
N GLY A 71 6.42 4.19 -10.28
CA GLY A 71 5.19 3.71 -9.65
C GLY A 71 4.57 2.57 -10.41
N TYR A 72 4.29 2.75 -11.70
CA TYR A 72 3.71 1.65 -12.48
C TYR A 72 4.71 0.50 -12.64
N THR A 73 6.02 0.76 -12.70
CA THR A 73 7.03 -0.29 -12.83
C THR A 73 7.15 -1.11 -11.54
N SER A 74 7.40 -0.47 -10.41
CA SER A 74 7.59 -1.10 -9.10
C SER A 74 6.34 -1.84 -8.62
N PHE A 75 5.20 -1.17 -8.66
CA PHE A 75 3.93 -1.72 -8.20
C PHE A 75 3.29 -2.61 -9.26
N GLY A 76 3.62 -2.41 -10.53
CA GLY A 76 3.31 -3.36 -11.60
C GLY A 76 4.06 -4.66 -11.43
N CYS A 77 5.38 -4.63 -11.17
CA CYS A 77 6.16 -5.82 -10.80
C CYS A 77 5.52 -6.52 -9.62
N ALA A 78 5.27 -5.81 -8.52
CA ALA A 78 4.66 -6.41 -7.33
C ALA A 78 3.27 -7.02 -7.64
N SER A 79 2.43 -6.32 -8.42
CA SER A 79 1.08 -6.80 -8.76
C SER A 79 1.11 -8.00 -9.71
N GLN A 80 2.04 -8.03 -10.67
CA GLN A 80 2.22 -9.17 -11.58
C GLN A 80 2.70 -10.41 -10.84
N GLU A 81 3.65 -10.26 -9.93
CA GLU A 81 4.22 -11.37 -9.16
C GLU A 81 3.25 -11.91 -8.10
N MET A 82 2.33 -11.09 -7.59
CA MET A 82 1.31 -11.50 -6.61
C MET A 82 0.03 -12.06 -7.25
N ALA A 83 -0.27 -11.76 -8.51
CA ALA A 83 -1.51 -12.19 -9.15
C ALA A 83 -1.50 -13.71 -9.45
N PRO A 84 -2.64 -14.43 -9.37
CA PRO A 84 -2.75 -15.88 -9.62
C PRO A 84 -2.25 -16.36 -10.98
N ASP A 85 -2.25 -15.50 -11.99
CA ASP A 85 -1.65 -15.79 -13.31
C ASP A 85 -0.11 -15.62 -13.30
N GLY A 86 0.48 -15.74 -12.10
CA GLY A 86 1.83 -15.36 -11.69
C GLY A 86 2.93 -16.21 -12.30
N ALA A 87 3.64 -15.60 -13.24
CA ALA A 87 5.10 -15.55 -13.37
C ALA A 87 5.39 -14.78 -14.65
N LEU A 88 6.40 -13.92 -14.62
CA LEU A 88 6.84 -13.18 -15.80
C LEU A 88 7.20 -14.14 -16.95
N PRO A 89 6.54 -14.06 -18.13
CA PRO A 89 6.94 -14.84 -19.29
C PRO A 89 8.38 -14.51 -19.67
N GLY A 90 9.26 -15.50 -19.69
CA GLY A 90 10.66 -15.34 -20.08
C GLY A 90 11.65 -15.17 -18.92
N MET A 91 11.17 -15.08 -17.67
CA MET A 91 12.02 -15.46 -16.55
C MET A 91 11.96 -16.98 -16.43
N GLY A 92 13.11 -17.66 -16.48
CA GLY A 92 13.18 -19.07 -16.08
C GLY A 92 12.52 -19.24 -14.71
N ALA A 93 12.04 -20.46 -14.42
CA ALA A 93 11.29 -20.84 -13.23
C ALA A 93 11.56 -19.91 -12.03
N PRO A 94 10.52 -19.38 -11.36
CA PRO A 94 10.64 -18.34 -10.35
C PRO A 94 11.86 -18.64 -9.49
N GLY A 95 12.89 -17.77 -9.55
CA GLY A 95 14.06 -17.99 -8.72
C GLY A 95 13.56 -18.19 -7.30
N PRO A 96 14.00 -19.24 -6.58
CA PRO A 96 13.30 -20.14 -5.62
C PRO A 96 11.91 -19.82 -4.98
N TRP A 97 11.21 -18.77 -5.34
CA TRP A 97 10.15 -18.12 -4.60
C TRP A 97 9.00 -17.83 -5.56
N ASP A 98 7.93 -18.61 -5.45
CA ASP A 98 6.64 -18.28 -6.02
C ASP A 98 5.99 -17.24 -5.10
N LEU A 99 5.79 -16.01 -5.57
CA LEU A 99 5.14 -14.91 -4.82
C LEU A 99 3.63 -14.81 -5.10
N THR A 100 3.08 -15.77 -5.86
CA THR A 100 1.66 -15.81 -6.21
C THR A 100 0.80 -15.93 -4.97
N ALA A 101 -0.09 -14.97 -4.74
CA ALA A 101 -1.05 -15.01 -3.66
C ALA A 101 -2.34 -15.68 -4.14
N SER A 102 -2.53 -16.95 -3.75
CA SER A 102 -3.75 -17.73 -4.00
C SER A 102 -5.00 -17.14 -3.36
N GLY A 103 -4.84 -16.29 -2.35
CA GLY A 103 -5.95 -15.66 -1.63
C GLY A 103 -6.59 -14.46 -2.33
N ILE A 104 -6.10 -14.00 -3.48
CA ILE A 104 -6.67 -12.88 -4.25
C ILE A 104 -6.96 -13.30 -5.69
N ASP A 105 -7.89 -12.61 -6.38
CA ASP A 105 -8.18 -12.88 -7.79
C ASP A 105 -7.55 -11.85 -8.75
N VAL A 106 -7.35 -10.62 -8.26
CA VAL A 106 -6.81 -9.50 -9.06
C VAL A 106 -5.94 -8.62 -8.17
N ALA A 107 -4.72 -8.33 -8.59
CA ALA A 107 -3.89 -7.28 -8.01
C ALA A 107 -3.89 -6.04 -8.93
N VAL A 108 -4.16 -4.87 -8.36
CA VAL A 108 -4.25 -3.60 -9.10
C VAL A 108 -3.29 -2.58 -8.46
N PRO A 109 -2.19 -2.20 -9.13
CA PRO A 109 -1.35 -1.11 -8.67
C PRO A 109 -2.11 0.22 -8.72
N VAL A 110 -1.91 1.06 -7.71
CA VAL A 110 -2.59 2.34 -7.54
C VAL A 110 -1.58 3.47 -7.56
N LEU A 111 -1.73 4.38 -8.53
CA LEU A 111 -0.94 5.59 -8.69
C LEU A 111 -1.72 6.81 -8.16
N TRP A 112 -1.12 7.58 -7.27
CA TRP A 112 -1.72 8.80 -6.72
C TRP A 112 -0.70 9.92 -6.58
N ALA A 113 -1.14 11.11 -6.16
CA ALA A 113 -0.30 12.30 -6.25
C ALA A 113 0.90 12.40 -5.27
N GLY A 114 1.26 11.32 -4.59
CA GLY A 114 2.37 11.24 -3.63
C GLY A 114 3.80 11.40 -4.21
N ASP A 115 3.93 11.83 -5.46
CA ASP A 115 5.22 12.03 -6.15
C ASP A 115 5.79 13.42 -5.84
N TRP A 116 6.62 13.57 -4.80
CA TRP A 116 7.46 14.77 -4.68
C TRP A 116 8.75 14.51 -3.88
N TYR A 117 9.55 15.56 -3.66
CA TYR A 117 10.81 15.56 -2.92
C TYR A 117 10.63 15.93 -1.42
N LEU A 118 11.20 15.13 -0.50
CA LEU A 118 11.34 15.48 0.93
C LEU A 118 12.50 16.46 1.14
N PRO A 119 12.46 17.35 2.16
CA PRO A 119 11.44 17.49 3.21
C PRO A 119 10.44 18.63 2.96
N ILE A 120 10.49 19.28 1.79
CA ILE A 120 9.84 20.59 1.57
C ILE A 120 8.31 20.51 1.59
N ASN A 121 7.72 19.40 1.09
CA ASN A 121 6.28 19.29 0.90
C ASN A 121 5.54 18.33 1.83
N TYR A 122 6.24 17.61 2.72
CA TYR A 122 5.63 16.62 3.60
C TYR A 122 4.33 17.08 4.30
N PRO A 123 4.25 18.29 4.90
CA PRO A 123 3.00 18.75 5.49
C PRO A 123 1.88 18.86 4.45
N PHE A 124 2.12 19.41 3.27
CA PHE A 124 1.07 19.71 2.28
C PHE A 124 0.47 18.49 1.55
N LEU A 125 0.85 17.26 1.92
CA LEU A 125 0.37 16.02 1.28
C LEU A 125 -0.99 15.55 1.78
N LEU A 126 -1.43 15.97 2.98
CA LEU A 126 -2.73 15.54 3.51
C LEU A 126 -3.93 15.87 2.63
N PRO A 127 -4.05 17.08 2.06
CA PRO A 127 -5.10 17.38 1.10
C PRO A 127 -5.14 16.37 -0.06
N ASP A 128 -3.98 15.98 -0.59
CA ASP A 128 -3.90 15.03 -1.70
C ASP A 128 -4.26 13.60 -1.26
N VAL A 129 -3.83 13.18 -0.06
CA VAL A 129 -4.25 11.89 0.54
C VAL A 129 -5.77 11.85 0.68
N ARG A 130 -6.37 12.90 1.27
CA ARG A 130 -7.82 13.03 1.49
C ARG A 130 -8.59 13.04 0.19
N LEU A 131 -8.14 13.81 -0.79
CA LEU A 131 -8.77 13.90 -2.10
C LEU A 131 -8.65 12.59 -2.87
N THR A 132 -7.49 11.94 -2.82
CA THR A 132 -7.27 10.60 -3.40
C THR A 132 -8.21 9.58 -2.75
N GLY A 133 -8.26 9.53 -1.41
CA GLY A 133 -9.15 8.61 -0.69
C GLY A 133 -10.62 8.85 -0.99
N ALA A 134 -11.04 10.11 -1.14
CA ALA A 134 -12.40 10.45 -1.54
C ALA A 134 -12.73 9.95 -2.95
N HIS A 135 -11.85 10.14 -3.93
CA HIS A 135 -12.06 9.64 -5.29
C HIS A 135 -11.99 8.11 -5.36
N PHE A 136 -11.11 7.50 -4.56
CA PHE A 136 -11.00 6.05 -4.48
C PHE A 136 -12.27 5.44 -3.88
N ALA A 137 -12.84 6.08 -2.86
CA ALA A 137 -14.12 5.69 -2.32
C ALA A 137 -15.25 5.76 -3.37
N ASP A 138 -15.28 6.79 -4.20
CA ASP A 138 -16.28 6.89 -5.28
C ASP A 138 -16.11 5.75 -6.30
N LEU A 139 -14.86 5.40 -6.64
CA LEU A 139 -14.57 4.25 -7.49
C LEU A 139 -15.05 2.94 -6.86
N ILE A 140 -14.69 2.66 -5.61
CA ILE A 140 -15.10 1.45 -4.89
C ILE A 140 -16.62 1.36 -4.84
N LEU A 141 -17.32 2.45 -4.50
CA LEU A 141 -18.79 2.47 -4.44
C LEU A 141 -19.44 2.22 -5.80
N SER A 142 -18.87 2.74 -6.88
CA SER A 142 -19.38 2.50 -8.23
C SER A 142 -19.22 1.04 -8.68
N ALA A 143 -18.31 0.28 -8.05
CA ALA A 143 -18.07 -1.15 -8.28
C ALA A 143 -18.48 -2.04 -7.10
N ALA A 144 -19.10 -1.50 -6.05
CA ALA A 144 -19.25 -2.19 -4.76
C ALA A 144 -20.14 -3.43 -4.82
N THR A 145 -21.07 -3.49 -5.76
CA THR A 145 -21.90 -4.70 -6.00
C THR A 145 -21.20 -5.74 -6.85
N GLN A 146 -20.04 -5.41 -7.41
CA GLN A 146 -19.26 -6.28 -8.27
C GLN A 146 -18.14 -6.95 -7.48
N MET A 147 -17.40 -6.24 -6.64
CA MET A 147 -16.33 -6.85 -5.84
C MET A 147 -16.90 -7.60 -4.64
N SER A 148 -16.49 -8.86 -4.43
CA SER A 148 -16.88 -9.62 -3.24
C SER A 148 -16.06 -9.20 -2.02
N ARG A 149 -14.78 -8.89 -2.26
CA ARG A 149 -13.79 -8.63 -1.22
C ARG A 149 -12.73 -7.64 -1.71
N VAL A 150 -12.22 -6.83 -0.80
CA VAL A 150 -11.15 -5.86 -1.08
C VAL A 150 -10.04 -6.01 -0.04
N SER A 151 -8.80 -6.14 -0.51
CA SER A 151 -7.60 -6.02 0.31
C SER A 151 -6.69 -4.90 -0.18
N PHE A 152 -5.79 -4.46 0.68
CA PHE A 152 -4.81 -3.43 0.38
C PHE A 152 -3.42 -3.90 0.80
N VAL A 153 -2.45 -3.66 -0.07
CA VAL A 153 -1.03 -3.70 0.24
C VAL A 153 -0.50 -2.29 0.04
N SER A 154 0.01 -1.66 1.09
CA SER A 154 0.38 -0.25 1.05
C SER A 154 1.79 -0.01 1.53
N HIS A 155 2.40 1.05 1.01
CA HIS A 155 3.71 1.53 1.42
C HIS A 155 3.62 2.95 1.98
N SER A 156 4.34 3.26 3.07
CA SER A 156 4.58 4.64 3.50
C SER A 156 3.27 5.45 3.61
N MET A 157 3.15 6.60 2.95
CA MET A 157 1.94 7.43 2.94
C MET A 157 0.71 6.76 2.30
N GLY A 158 0.92 5.73 1.48
CA GLY A 158 -0.17 4.90 0.94
C GLY A 158 -1.01 4.26 2.04
N ALA A 159 -0.46 4.02 3.22
CA ALA A 159 -1.22 3.54 4.38
C ALA A 159 -2.34 4.51 4.78
N ARG A 160 -2.08 5.83 4.76
CA ARG A 160 -3.10 6.84 5.03
C ARG A 160 -4.14 6.90 3.93
N VAL A 161 -3.73 6.77 2.66
CA VAL A 161 -4.65 6.69 1.51
C VAL A 161 -5.61 5.51 1.69
N VAL A 162 -5.14 4.34 2.12
CA VAL A 162 -5.98 3.17 2.40
C VAL A 162 -7.00 3.47 3.50
N LEU A 163 -6.55 3.97 4.66
CA LEU A 163 -7.44 4.27 5.78
C LEU A 163 -8.50 5.30 5.39
N GLU A 164 -8.09 6.37 4.73
CA GLU A 164 -9.00 7.41 4.21
C GLU A 164 -9.99 6.85 3.19
N THR A 165 -9.53 6.00 2.26
CA THR A 165 -10.39 5.36 1.25
C THR A 165 -11.50 4.55 1.91
N VAL A 166 -11.18 3.70 2.88
CA VAL A 166 -12.19 2.87 3.56
C VAL A 166 -13.11 3.74 4.41
N GLN A 167 -12.57 4.70 5.16
CA GLN A 167 -13.33 5.66 5.97
C GLN A 167 -14.36 6.41 5.12
N GLN A 168 -13.93 6.98 3.99
CA GLN A 168 -14.78 7.72 3.06
C GLN A 168 -15.79 6.80 2.36
N THR A 169 -15.41 5.57 2.02
CA THR A 169 -16.33 4.59 1.41
C THR A 169 -17.51 4.31 2.32
N LEU A 170 -17.24 4.03 3.60
CA LEU A 170 -18.27 3.71 4.58
C LEU A 170 -19.15 4.92 4.90
N ALA A 171 -18.55 6.09 5.10
CA ALA A 171 -19.29 7.33 5.36
C ALA A 171 -20.22 7.69 4.19
N LYS A 172 -19.73 7.62 2.95
CA LYS A 172 -20.52 7.87 1.73
C LYS A 172 -21.60 6.80 1.53
N ALA A 173 -21.28 5.52 1.77
CA ALA A 173 -22.24 4.43 1.66
C ALA A 173 -23.41 4.59 2.62
N ALA A 174 -23.13 4.86 3.90
CA ALA A 174 -24.16 5.08 4.91
C ALA A 174 -25.08 6.24 4.54
N LYS A 175 -24.51 7.36 4.06
CA LYS A 175 -25.28 8.53 3.62
C LYS A 175 -26.17 8.26 2.41
N LYS A 176 -25.71 7.43 1.46
CA LYS A 176 -26.40 7.17 0.19
C LYS A 176 -27.20 5.85 0.17
N GLY A 177 -27.15 5.06 1.25
CA GLY A 177 -27.75 3.73 1.31
C GLY A 177 -27.09 2.72 0.37
N TYR A 178 -25.81 2.89 0.06
CA TYR A 178 -25.08 1.97 -0.84
C TYR A 178 -24.56 0.76 -0.07
N ARG A 179 -24.45 -0.37 -0.77
CA ARG A 179 -23.70 -1.53 -0.28
C ARG A 179 -22.21 -1.27 -0.45
N THR A 180 -21.40 -1.86 0.42
CA THR A 180 -19.94 -1.85 0.33
C THR A 180 -19.43 -3.28 0.15
N PRO A 181 -18.25 -3.47 -0.47
CA PRO A 181 -17.57 -4.77 -0.41
C PRO A 181 -17.15 -5.09 1.02
N ARG A 182 -16.76 -6.35 1.26
CA ARG A 182 -16.07 -6.76 2.50
C ARG A 182 -14.61 -6.29 2.43
N PHE A 183 -14.19 -5.46 3.38
CA PHE A 183 -12.80 -5.02 3.52
C PHE A 183 -12.04 -6.05 4.37
N ASP A 184 -11.22 -6.86 3.71
CA ASP A 184 -10.61 -8.03 4.31
C ASP A 184 -9.29 -7.69 4.99
N THR A 185 -8.25 -7.41 4.22
CA THR A 185 -6.90 -7.20 4.77
C THR A 185 -6.32 -5.85 4.38
N ALA A 186 -5.72 -5.14 5.35
CA ALA A 186 -4.87 -3.99 5.10
C ALA A 186 -3.44 -4.28 5.58
N LEU A 187 -2.55 -4.57 4.64
CA LEU A 187 -1.11 -4.70 4.85
C LEU A 187 -0.45 -3.33 4.74
N LEU A 188 0.09 -2.85 5.86
CA LEU A 188 0.68 -1.54 6.04
C LEU A 188 2.19 -1.69 6.20
N THR A 189 2.93 -1.48 5.11
CA THR A 189 4.39 -1.60 5.11
C THR A 189 5.05 -0.23 5.18
N ALA A 190 6.06 -0.08 6.04
CA ALA A 190 6.75 1.20 6.24
C ALA A 190 5.80 2.40 6.47
N ALA A 191 4.61 2.16 7.05
CA ALA A 191 3.52 3.11 7.10
C ALA A 191 3.93 4.47 7.68
N ALA A 192 3.80 5.53 6.88
CA ALA A 192 4.02 6.91 7.28
C ALA A 192 2.73 7.48 7.89
N ALA A 193 2.27 6.86 8.97
CA ALA A 193 1.15 7.31 9.78
C ALA A 193 1.58 7.27 11.25
N SER A 194 0.87 7.99 12.13
CA SER A 194 1.06 7.86 13.57
C SER A 194 0.98 6.40 14.00
N ASP A 195 1.82 5.97 14.96
CA ASP A 195 1.72 4.63 15.54
C ASP A 195 0.42 4.38 16.31
N GLU A 196 -0.30 5.44 16.66
CA GLU A 196 -1.63 5.41 17.30
C GLU A 196 -2.80 5.55 16.30
N VAL A 197 -2.53 5.63 14.99
CA VAL A 197 -3.55 5.94 13.95
C VAL A 197 -4.75 4.99 13.96
N LEU A 198 -4.57 3.74 14.39
CA LEU A 198 -5.64 2.73 14.44
C LEU A 198 -6.61 2.92 15.61
N ASP A 199 -6.31 3.84 16.53
CA ASP A 199 -7.23 4.32 17.57
C ASP A 199 -7.73 5.74 17.34
N ASP A 200 -7.36 6.34 16.21
CA ASP A 200 -7.79 7.68 15.89
C ASP A 200 -9.30 7.69 15.52
N PRO A 201 -10.11 8.55 16.14
CA PRO A 201 -11.54 8.63 15.87
C PRO A 201 -11.88 8.99 14.41
N ASN A 202 -11.00 9.68 13.68
CA ASN A 202 -11.17 9.99 12.27
C ASN A 202 -11.12 8.75 11.38
N TYR A 203 -10.50 7.65 11.82
CA TYR A 203 -10.44 6.39 11.10
C TYR A 203 -11.30 5.28 11.75
N ALA A 204 -12.19 5.62 12.68
CA ALA A 204 -12.98 4.64 13.42
C ALA A 204 -13.86 3.73 12.53
N LEU A 205 -14.40 4.25 11.41
CA LEU A 205 -15.19 3.40 10.49
C LEU A 205 -14.27 2.44 9.73
N ALA A 206 -13.14 2.94 9.23
CA ALA A 206 -12.15 2.11 8.55
C ALA A 206 -11.63 0.99 9.45
N VAL A 207 -11.24 1.35 10.67
CA VAL A 207 -10.78 0.42 11.70
C VAL A 207 -11.87 -0.56 12.04
N ALA A 208 -13.14 -0.16 12.19
CA ALA A 208 -14.22 -1.09 12.47
C ALA A 208 -14.44 -2.11 11.34
N ALA A 209 -14.37 -1.67 10.08
CA ALA A 209 -14.73 -2.47 8.92
C ALA A 209 -13.64 -3.40 8.37
N ILE A 210 -12.37 -3.00 8.44
CA ILE A 210 -11.25 -3.85 7.98
C ILE A 210 -11.12 -5.03 8.94
N GLU A 211 -11.13 -6.24 8.42
CA GLU A 211 -11.14 -7.45 9.26
C GLU A 211 -9.78 -7.84 9.78
N ARG A 212 -8.71 -7.51 9.05
CA ARG A 212 -7.33 -7.83 9.41
C ARG A 212 -6.40 -6.67 9.06
N PHE A 213 -5.67 -6.19 10.06
CA PHE A 213 -4.53 -5.28 9.87
C PHE A 213 -3.24 -6.06 10.00
N VAL A 214 -2.33 -5.87 9.06
CA VAL A 214 -0.97 -6.39 9.18
C VAL A 214 0.01 -5.24 9.04
N VAL A 215 0.80 -5.00 10.08
CA VAL A 215 1.78 -3.91 10.11
C VAL A 215 3.18 -4.50 9.96
N VAL A 216 3.90 -4.09 8.92
CA VAL A 216 5.32 -4.43 8.75
C VAL A 216 6.16 -3.19 9.01
N SER A 217 6.98 -3.24 10.05
CA SER A 217 7.77 -2.09 10.51
C SER A 217 9.27 -2.38 10.55
N SER A 218 10.10 -1.34 10.49
CA SER A 218 11.55 -1.48 10.68
C SER A 218 12.15 -0.31 11.45
N ARG A 219 12.90 -0.60 12.50
CA ARG A 219 13.70 0.39 13.24
C ARG A 219 14.90 0.90 12.44
N ALA A 220 15.25 0.26 11.32
CA ALA A 220 16.30 0.74 10.41
C ALA A 220 15.80 1.76 9.37
N ASP A 221 14.49 2.00 9.28
CA ASP A 221 13.92 2.96 8.34
C ASP A 221 14.30 4.40 8.71
N ARG A 222 15.32 4.94 8.05
CA ARG A 222 15.87 6.28 8.33
C ARG A 222 14.95 7.40 7.87
N VAL A 223 14.17 7.19 6.80
CA VAL A 223 13.22 8.20 6.28
C VAL A 223 12.19 8.50 7.36
N LEU A 224 11.60 7.46 7.96
CA LEU A 224 10.65 7.61 9.06
C LEU A 224 11.28 8.12 10.37
N SER A 225 12.60 8.06 10.52
CA SER A 225 13.27 8.65 11.69
C SER A 225 13.59 10.14 11.53
N LEU A 226 13.73 10.61 10.28
CA LEU A 226 14.25 11.95 9.99
C LEU A 226 13.19 12.89 9.42
N ALA A 227 12.35 12.40 8.51
CA ALA A 227 11.37 13.22 7.81
C ALA A 227 9.99 13.19 8.48
N PHE A 228 9.62 12.06 9.10
CA PHE A 228 8.29 11.91 9.70
C PHE A 228 8.07 12.84 10.91
N PRO A 229 8.93 12.92 11.94
CA PRO A 229 8.67 13.80 13.09
C PRO A 229 8.53 15.30 12.73
N PRO A 230 9.45 15.93 11.97
CA PRO A 230 9.29 17.35 11.62
C PRO A 230 8.13 17.56 10.66
N GLY A 231 7.89 16.61 9.75
CA GLY A 231 6.75 16.64 8.84
C GLY A 231 5.41 16.61 9.58
N ASN A 232 5.26 15.68 10.52
CA ASN A 232 4.05 15.50 11.32
C ASN A 232 3.78 16.70 12.24
N ALA A 233 4.83 17.33 12.78
CA ALA A 233 4.68 18.54 13.59
C ALA A 233 4.14 19.73 12.77
N VAL A 234 4.63 19.94 11.54
CA VAL A 234 4.09 20.99 10.65
C VAL A 234 2.68 20.62 10.18
N GLU A 235 2.43 19.34 9.95
CA GLU A 235 1.13 18.81 9.56
C GLU A 235 0.07 19.07 10.64
N GLN A 236 0.34 18.76 11.90
CA GLN A 236 -0.54 19.09 13.01
C GLN A 236 -0.81 20.60 13.13
N ALA A 237 0.20 21.43 12.89
CA ALA A 237 0.04 22.89 12.94
C ALA A 237 -0.89 23.42 11.85
N LEU A 238 -0.97 22.75 10.70
CA LEU A 238 -1.80 23.14 9.55
C LEU A 238 -3.16 22.41 9.53
N TRP A 239 -3.23 21.19 10.05
CA TRP A 239 -4.41 20.32 10.05
C TRP A 239 -4.63 19.69 11.44
N PRO A 240 -5.33 20.37 12.37
CA PRO A 240 -5.47 19.96 13.77
C PRO A 240 -6.18 18.61 14.04
N ASN A 241 -6.70 17.96 12.99
CA ASN A 241 -7.48 16.72 13.07
C ASN A 241 -6.70 15.49 12.59
N ASP A 242 -5.37 15.47 12.73
CA ASP A 242 -4.53 14.32 12.37
C ASP A 242 -3.79 13.81 13.61
N PRO A 243 -3.69 12.48 13.85
CA PRO A 243 -3.17 11.94 15.10
C PRO A 243 -1.71 12.33 15.31
N GLY A 244 -1.48 13.11 16.36
CA GLY A 244 -0.17 13.62 16.71
C GLY A 244 0.67 12.70 17.58
N ALA A 245 1.30 11.68 16.99
CA ALA A 245 2.40 10.98 17.64
C ALA A 245 3.75 11.36 17.02
N ASP A 246 4.79 11.44 17.86
CA ASP A 246 6.19 11.64 17.46
C ASP A 246 6.80 10.40 16.75
N ALA A 247 6.01 9.32 16.60
CA ALA A 247 6.46 8.03 16.13
C ALA A 247 5.61 7.50 14.96
N ALA A 248 6.31 7.00 13.94
CA ALA A 248 5.68 6.40 12.76
C ALA A 248 5.34 4.92 12.96
N LEU A 249 4.13 4.52 12.59
CA LEU A 249 3.65 3.13 12.58
C LEU A 249 4.63 2.19 11.87
N GLY A 250 5.14 2.60 10.71
CA GLY A 250 6.09 1.84 9.89
C GLY A 250 7.50 1.69 10.48
N ARG A 251 7.81 2.39 11.57
CA ARG A 251 9.11 2.32 12.24
C ARG A 251 8.99 1.67 13.62
N TYR A 252 7.95 2.04 14.36
CA TYR A 252 7.79 1.69 15.77
C TYR A 252 6.79 0.56 16.00
N GLY A 253 5.94 0.25 15.02
CA GLY A 253 4.83 -0.68 15.17
C GLY A 253 3.57 0.00 15.72
N PRO A 254 2.44 -0.72 15.81
CA PRO A 254 1.18 -0.16 16.30
C PRO A 254 1.23 0.03 17.83
N ARG A 255 0.68 1.15 18.30
CA ARG A 255 0.42 1.43 19.70
C ARG A 255 -1.08 1.59 19.90
N LEU A 256 -1.68 0.57 20.51
CA LEU A 256 -3.13 0.51 20.70
C LEU A 256 -3.49 0.70 22.18
N LYS A 257 -4.60 1.36 22.45
CA LYS A 257 -5.22 1.53 23.77
C LYS A 257 -5.88 0.24 24.20
N THR A 258 -6.01 0.07 25.52
CA THR A 258 -6.86 -0.98 26.09
C THR A 258 -8.30 -0.81 25.57
N GLY A 259 -8.88 -1.87 25.00
CA GLY A 259 -10.21 -1.83 24.39
C GLY A 259 -10.25 -1.33 22.94
N SER A 260 -9.10 -1.09 22.30
CA SER A 260 -9.03 -0.76 20.86
C SER A 260 -9.78 -1.77 20.01
N ALA A 261 -10.59 -1.28 19.06
CA ALA A 261 -11.27 -2.11 18.08
C ALA A 261 -10.28 -2.83 17.13
N ALA A 262 -9.05 -2.33 17.01
CA ALA A 262 -8.00 -2.93 16.19
C ALA A 262 -7.23 -4.06 16.90
N LEU A 263 -7.30 -4.15 18.24
CA LEU A 263 -6.41 -5.02 19.03
C LEU A 263 -6.49 -6.50 18.65
N GLY A 264 -7.71 -7.05 18.54
CA GLY A 264 -7.93 -8.46 18.24
C GLY A 264 -7.70 -8.86 16.78
N LYS A 265 -7.35 -7.90 15.93
CA LYS A 265 -7.21 -8.09 14.47
C LYS A 265 -5.98 -7.45 13.85
N THR A 266 -5.07 -6.96 14.69
CA THR A 266 -3.80 -6.39 14.23
C THR A 266 -2.68 -7.38 14.48
N GLU A 267 -1.98 -7.76 13.42
CA GLU A 267 -0.72 -8.47 13.48
C GLU A 267 0.43 -7.52 13.22
N TRP A 268 1.52 -7.68 13.96
CA TRP A 268 2.69 -6.82 13.84
C TRP A 268 3.93 -7.65 13.55
N TYR A 269 4.62 -7.33 12.45
CA TYR A 269 5.86 -7.94 12.03
C TYR A 269 6.96 -6.86 12.01
N GLU A 270 7.79 -6.83 13.04
CA GLU A 270 8.95 -5.92 13.06
C GLU A 270 10.14 -6.60 12.42
N ILE A 271 10.65 -6.03 11.33
CA ILE A 271 11.91 -6.45 10.71
C ILE A 271 13.07 -6.07 11.66
N PRO A 272 13.82 -7.07 12.16
CA PRO A 272 14.91 -6.82 13.10
C PRO A 272 16.06 -6.01 12.50
N GLN A 273 16.74 -5.27 13.38
CA GLN A 273 18.08 -4.75 13.09
C GLN A 273 19.12 -5.82 13.37
N GLY A 274 20.18 -5.86 12.57
CA GLY A 274 21.19 -6.91 12.69
C GLY A 274 22.43 -6.63 11.84
N THR A 275 23.43 -7.49 11.91
CA THR A 275 24.62 -7.42 11.07
C THR A 275 24.82 -8.74 10.34
N GLY A 276 25.39 -8.68 9.13
CA GLY A 276 25.84 -9.87 8.41
C GLY A 276 24.78 -10.66 7.62
N ASP A 277 23.49 -10.44 7.82
CA ASP A 277 22.42 -11.02 6.99
C ASP A 277 21.62 -9.89 6.32
N PRO A 278 21.50 -9.90 4.97
CA PRO A 278 20.83 -8.85 4.22
C PRO A 278 19.37 -8.68 4.56
N ARG A 279 18.69 -9.69 5.13
CA ARG A 279 17.27 -9.62 5.52
C ARG A 279 17.02 -8.65 6.67
N PHE A 280 18.05 -8.35 7.46
CA PHE A 280 17.96 -7.34 8.51
C PHE A 280 18.12 -5.91 7.97
N ASN A 281 17.78 -4.93 8.79
CA ASN A 281 17.95 -3.50 8.50
C ASN A 281 17.17 -3.03 7.26
N GLN A 282 15.86 -3.32 7.22
CA GLN A 282 14.99 -2.82 6.15
C GLN A 282 14.98 -1.29 6.12
N GLY A 283 15.41 -0.70 5.01
CA GLY A 283 15.26 0.71 4.69
C GLY A 283 13.87 1.02 4.13
N HIS A 284 13.57 2.30 3.93
CA HIS A 284 12.25 2.74 3.46
C HIS A 284 11.93 2.23 2.05
N GLU A 285 12.97 2.11 1.23
CA GLU A 285 13.01 1.71 -0.17
C GLU A 285 13.00 0.18 -0.39
N ASP A 286 13.05 -0.60 0.68
CA ASP A 286 13.27 -2.05 0.59
C ASP A 286 11.94 -2.84 0.58
N TYR A 287 10.77 -2.21 0.55
CA TYR A 287 9.48 -2.92 0.68
C TYR A 287 8.84 -3.34 -0.65
N PHE A 288 9.24 -2.71 -1.75
CA PHE A 288 8.74 -3.01 -3.10
C PHE A 288 9.91 -3.10 -4.08
N PRO A 289 9.73 -3.77 -5.23
CA PRO A 289 10.73 -3.81 -6.30
C PRO A 289 11.18 -2.40 -6.65
N TRP A 290 12.47 -2.09 -6.60
CA TRP A 290 12.91 -0.73 -6.90
C TRP A 290 13.05 -0.54 -8.41
N PRO A 291 12.75 0.64 -8.96
CA PRO A 291 13.17 0.99 -10.31
C PRO A 291 14.71 1.05 -10.35
N TRP A 292 15.36 0.00 -10.87
CA TRP A 292 16.60 0.12 -11.62
C TRP A 292 17.77 0.80 -10.89
N GLN A 293 18.61 0.00 -10.25
CA GLN A 293 20.03 0.37 -10.21
C GLN A 293 20.82 -0.63 -11.03
N ASP A 294 21.77 -0.07 -11.79
CA ASP A 294 22.70 -0.79 -12.63
C ASP A 294 23.87 -1.35 -11.79
N PRO A 295 24.35 -2.58 -12.06
CA PRO A 295 23.69 -3.63 -12.84
C PRO A 295 22.71 -4.43 -11.95
N PRO A 296 21.68 -5.07 -12.55
CA PRO A 296 20.82 -6.00 -11.84
C PRO A 296 21.67 -7.07 -11.16
N ASP A 297 21.40 -7.35 -9.89
CA ASP A 297 21.88 -8.57 -9.26
C ASP A 297 21.38 -9.73 -10.13
N PRO A 298 22.26 -10.59 -10.68
CA PRO A 298 21.85 -11.68 -11.56
C PRO A 298 20.89 -12.66 -10.88
N VAL A 299 20.77 -12.62 -9.54
CA VAL A 299 19.77 -13.37 -8.77
C VAL A 299 18.37 -12.72 -8.82
N PHE A 300 18.28 -11.41 -9.06
CA PHE A 300 17.03 -10.63 -9.00
C PHE A 300 16.89 -9.66 -10.20
N PRO A 301 16.57 -10.17 -11.40
CA PRO A 301 16.58 -9.37 -12.64
C PRO A 301 15.50 -8.27 -12.72
N ASN A 302 14.49 -8.31 -11.85
CA ASN A 302 13.28 -7.47 -11.88
C ASN A 302 13.23 -6.38 -10.79
N GLY A 303 14.38 -6.00 -10.23
CA GLY A 303 14.47 -4.95 -9.20
C GLY A 303 14.17 -5.44 -7.78
N TRP A 304 13.86 -6.72 -7.61
CA TRP A 304 13.91 -7.38 -6.30
C TRP A 304 15.35 -7.37 -5.75
N SER A 305 15.44 -7.55 -4.45
CA SER A 305 16.67 -7.82 -3.73
C SER A 305 16.32 -8.82 -2.64
N ARG A 306 17.30 -9.45 -1.98
CA ARG A 306 17.00 -10.35 -0.85
C ARG A 306 16.06 -9.70 0.17
N LYS A 307 16.33 -8.42 0.51
CA LYS A 307 15.49 -7.62 1.41
C LYS A 307 14.04 -7.47 0.93
N ARG A 308 13.85 -7.22 -0.36
CA ARG A 308 12.52 -6.99 -0.93
C ARG A 308 11.75 -8.31 -1.05
N VAL A 309 12.43 -9.41 -1.41
CA VAL A 309 11.79 -10.73 -1.53
C VAL A 309 11.19 -11.18 -0.21
N ASP A 310 11.84 -10.96 0.93
CA ASP A 310 11.24 -11.32 2.21
C ASP A 310 9.96 -10.53 2.50
N ILE A 311 9.90 -9.25 2.11
CA ILE A 311 8.66 -8.46 2.20
C ILE A 311 7.60 -9.00 1.23
N GLY A 312 8.01 -9.44 0.04
CA GLY A 312 7.15 -10.15 -0.90
C GLY A 312 6.55 -11.41 -0.28
N LEU A 313 7.36 -12.25 0.38
CA LEU A 313 6.92 -13.47 1.05
C LEU A 313 5.99 -13.18 2.24
N ILE A 314 6.24 -12.11 2.99
CA ILE A 314 5.30 -11.63 4.02
C ILE A 314 3.98 -11.24 3.37
N SER A 315 4.03 -10.48 2.28
CA SER A 315 2.83 -10.01 1.57
C SER A 315 2.00 -11.17 1.03
N GLN A 316 2.65 -12.13 0.37
CA GLN A 316 2.02 -13.35 -0.11
C GLN A 316 1.36 -14.12 1.02
N ALA A 317 2.11 -14.45 2.08
CA ALA A 317 1.58 -15.22 3.20
C ALA A 317 0.37 -14.52 3.86
N VAL A 318 0.40 -13.19 3.97
CA VAL A 318 -0.72 -12.40 4.48
C VAL A 318 -1.94 -12.48 3.56
N LEU A 319 -1.74 -12.30 2.25
CA LEU A 319 -2.82 -12.36 1.25
C LEU A 319 -3.41 -13.76 1.13
N ASP A 320 -2.64 -14.81 1.36
CA ASP A 320 -3.09 -16.21 1.46
C ASP A 320 -3.83 -16.54 2.76
N ASN A 321 -4.09 -15.54 3.61
CA ASN A 321 -4.63 -15.72 4.96
C ASN A 321 -3.76 -16.61 5.87
N GLY A 322 -2.47 -16.71 5.56
CA GLY A 322 -1.47 -17.41 6.34
C GLY A 322 -0.72 -16.51 7.32
N THR A 323 0.27 -17.13 7.95
CA THR A 323 1.24 -16.47 8.84
C THR A 323 2.60 -16.46 8.14
N PRO A 324 3.25 -15.29 7.95
CA PRO A 324 4.61 -15.21 7.46
C PRO A 324 5.56 -16.08 8.28
N ALA A 325 6.44 -16.82 7.60
CA ALA A 325 7.46 -17.62 8.26
C ALA A 325 8.53 -16.75 8.96
N TRP A 326 8.70 -15.51 8.49
CA TRP A 326 9.64 -14.54 9.03
C TRP A 326 9.21 -13.10 8.66
N PRO A 327 9.45 -12.11 9.53
CA PRO A 327 9.87 -12.26 10.93
C PRO A 327 8.74 -12.89 11.77
N PRO A 328 9.01 -13.38 12.98
CA PRO A 328 7.92 -13.82 13.87
C PRO A 328 7.02 -12.62 14.21
N ALA A 329 5.72 -12.88 14.34
CA ALA A 329 4.77 -11.88 14.82
C ALA A 329 5.18 -11.39 16.22
N LYS A 330 5.17 -10.07 16.41
CA LYS A 330 5.31 -9.43 17.71
C LYS A 330 3.93 -9.27 18.37
N PRO A 331 3.85 -9.43 19.70
CA PRO A 331 2.63 -9.10 20.43
C PRO A 331 2.28 -7.62 20.22
N VAL A 332 1.02 -7.36 19.91
CA VAL A 332 0.46 -6.01 19.97
C VAL A 332 -0.04 -5.79 21.39
N THR A 333 0.82 -5.21 22.24
CA THR A 333 0.50 -5.00 23.65
C THR A 333 -0.29 -3.70 23.81
N PRO A 334 -1.46 -3.72 24.47
CA PRO A 334 -2.18 -2.50 24.79
C PRO A 334 -1.34 -1.58 25.67
N ARG A 335 -1.38 -0.27 25.40
CA ARG A 335 -0.95 0.73 26.35
C ARG A 335 -1.91 0.71 27.55
N ALA A 336 -1.37 0.79 28.76
CA ALA A 336 -2.16 1.17 29.92
C ALA A 336 -2.85 2.50 29.62
N SER A 337 -4.08 2.71 30.08
CA SER A 337 -4.72 4.01 29.97
C SER A 337 -3.78 5.04 30.60
N ASP A 338 -3.48 6.11 29.86
CA ASP A 338 -2.97 7.31 30.51
C ASP A 338 -4.18 7.86 31.28
N ASP A 339 -4.23 7.60 32.59
CA ASP A 339 -5.18 8.22 33.52
C ASP A 339 -4.94 9.73 33.62
#